data_AF-A0A7J6T494-F1
#
_entry.id   AF-A0A7J6T494-F1
#
_cell.length_a   1.000
_cell.length_b   1.000
_cell.length_c   1.000
_cell.angle_alpha   90.00
_cell.angle_beta   90.00
_cell.angle_gamma   90.00
#
_symmetry.space_group_name_H-M   'P 1'
#
loop_
_entity.id
_entity.type
_entity.pdbx_description
1 polymer ?
#
loop_
_entity_poly.entity_id
_entity_poly.type
_entity_poly.pdbx_seq_one_letter_code
_entity_poly.pdbx_strand_id
1 'polypeptide(L)'
;SVRETFFADVDGTCISDNYWLGTRRPCLTFGIRGAAYFAVEVRGGEKDLHSGSHGGAVHEPLTDLIELMSTLVDSSGKILIPGMYDEVAELTTEERRKYEVCDFDIEAYANDGVGGMPLLFNNSTEILMGRSRYPSLSLHGI
;
A
#
# COMPACT_ATOMS: atom_id res chain seq x y z
N SER A 1 -31.24 -22.74 -8.56
CA SER A 1 -30.45 -23.20 -9.73
C SER A 1 -29.16 -23.87 -9.23
N VAL A 2 -28.42 -24.64 -10.05
CA VAL A 2 -27.15 -25.28 -9.61
C VAL A 2 -26.14 -24.25 -9.04
N ARG A 3 -26.20 -22.98 -9.48
CA ARG A 3 -25.40 -21.89 -8.92
C ARG A 3 -25.70 -21.55 -7.46
N GLU A 4 -26.94 -21.72 -7.01
CA GLU A 4 -27.37 -21.33 -5.66
C GLU A 4 -27.07 -22.42 -4.63
N THR A 5 -26.99 -23.68 -5.06
CA THR A 5 -26.76 -24.81 -4.15
C THR A 5 -25.32 -25.31 -4.15
N PHE A 6 -24.46 -24.80 -5.04
CA PHE A 6 -23.12 -25.36 -5.28
C PHE A 6 -22.21 -25.40 -4.03
N PHE A 7 -22.34 -24.41 -3.15
CA PHE A 7 -21.58 -24.34 -1.89
C PHE A 7 -22.47 -24.41 -0.64
N ALA A 8 -23.73 -24.84 -0.79
CA ALA A 8 -24.70 -24.78 0.30
C ALA A 8 -24.31 -25.63 1.53
N ASP A 9 -23.58 -26.74 1.30
CA ASP A 9 -23.19 -27.69 2.36
C ASP A 9 -21.70 -27.58 2.74
N VAL A 10 -21.04 -26.45 2.45
CA VAL A 10 -19.63 -26.23 2.82
C VAL A 10 -19.51 -25.78 4.27
N ASP A 11 -18.81 -26.56 5.10
CA ASP A 11 -18.57 -26.23 6.52
C ASP A 11 -17.46 -25.20 6.75
N GLY A 12 -16.57 -24.99 5.77
CA GLY A 12 -15.46 -24.07 5.90
C GLY A 12 -14.63 -23.91 4.62
N THR A 13 -13.84 -22.85 4.55
CA THR A 13 -12.94 -22.57 3.42
C THR A 13 -11.52 -22.39 3.94
N CYS A 14 -10.56 -22.92 3.19
CA CYS A 14 -9.14 -22.70 3.41
C CYS A 14 -8.54 -22.16 2.11
N ILE A 15 -7.77 -21.08 2.20
CA ILE A 15 -7.08 -20.46 1.08
C ILE A 15 -5.59 -20.50 1.40
N SER A 16 -4.80 -21.07 0.48
CA SER A 16 -3.34 -21.07 0.53
C SER A 16 -2.83 -20.22 -0.64
N ASP A 17 -2.78 -18.91 -0.41
CA ASP A 17 -2.36 -17.91 -1.40
C ASP A 17 -1.67 -16.73 -0.70
N ASN A 18 -0.71 -17.07 0.14
CA ASN A 18 0.03 -16.12 0.96
C ASN A 18 1.41 -16.67 1.28
N TYR A 19 2.28 -15.79 1.78
CA TYR A 19 3.65 -16.12 2.14
C TYR A 19 3.84 -16.05 3.64
N TRP A 20 4.83 -16.79 4.15
CA TRP A 20 5.26 -16.65 5.53
C TRP A 20 5.83 -15.26 5.78
N LEU A 21 5.76 -14.82 7.04
CA LEU A 21 6.28 -13.52 7.45
C LEU A 21 7.81 -13.44 7.29
N GLY A 22 8.49 -14.56 7.48
CA GLY A 22 9.92 -14.74 7.26
C GLY A 22 10.21 -16.21 6.93
N THR A 23 11.46 -16.62 7.01
CA THR A 23 11.92 -17.95 6.56
C THR A 23 11.98 -19.00 7.67
N ARG A 24 11.77 -18.60 8.93
CA ARG A 24 12.06 -19.43 10.12
C ARG A 24 10.83 -20.07 10.77
N ARG A 25 9.66 -19.44 10.68
CA ARG A 25 8.44 -19.90 11.35
C ARG A 25 7.25 -19.91 10.38
N PRO A 26 6.44 -20.99 10.35
CA PRO A 26 5.19 -20.99 9.60
C PRO A 26 4.21 -19.96 10.17
N CYS A 27 3.32 -19.46 9.32
CA CYS A 27 2.35 -18.43 9.70
C CYS A 27 0.92 -18.83 9.33
N LEU A 28 -0.03 -18.41 10.16
CA LEU A 28 -1.45 -18.41 9.86
C LEU A 28 -1.89 -16.96 9.64
N THR A 29 -2.38 -16.66 8.45
CA THR A 29 -2.91 -15.33 8.12
C THR A 29 -4.40 -15.31 8.41
N PHE A 30 -4.83 -14.36 9.26
CA PHE A 30 -6.22 -14.19 9.67
C PHE A 30 -6.87 -12.92 9.09
N GLY A 31 -6.14 -12.16 8.28
CA GLY A 31 -6.63 -10.94 7.66
C GLY A 31 -5.74 -10.47 6.52
N ILE A 32 -6.35 -9.81 5.54
CA ILE A 32 -5.71 -9.20 4.38
C ILE A 32 -6.22 -7.77 4.21
N ARG A 33 -5.40 -6.89 3.65
CA ARG A 33 -5.83 -5.53 3.31
C ARG A 33 -6.65 -5.56 2.03
N GLY A 34 -7.64 -4.66 1.94
CA GLY A 34 -8.27 -4.34 0.66
C GLY A 34 -7.33 -3.58 -0.27
N ALA A 35 -7.72 -3.45 -1.53
CA ALA A 35 -7.02 -2.64 -2.51
C ALA A 35 -8.03 -1.87 -3.36
N ALA A 36 -7.73 -0.59 -3.60
CA ALA A 36 -8.44 0.26 -4.55
C ALA A 36 -7.42 0.91 -5.48
N TYR A 37 -7.62 0.75 -6.79
CA TYR A 37 -6.76 1.33 -7.82
C TYR A 37 -7.49 2.47 -8.51
N PHE A 38 -6.81 3.59 -8.67
CA PHE A 38 -7.31 4.79 -9.34
C PHE A 38 -6.38 5.16 -10.49
N ALA A 39 -6.96 5.74 -11.55
CA ALA A 39 -6.23 6.33 -12.66
C ALA A 39 -6.52 7.84 -12.67
N VAL A 40 -5.47 8.64 -12.81
CA VAL A 40 -5.57 10.08 -12.96
C VAL A 40 -5.04 10.46 -14.33
N GLU A 41 -5.81 11.25 -15.06
CA GLU A 41 -5.47 11.71 -16.39
C GLU A 41 -5.52 13.24 -16.42
N VAL A 42 -4.40 13.85 -16.83
CA VAL A 42 -4.30 15.30 -17.05
C VAL A 42 -4.08 15.53 -18.54
N ARG A 43 -4.93 16.37 -19.14
CA ARG A 43 -4.86 16.72 -20.56
C ARG A 43 -4.58 18.19 -20.75
N GLY A 44 -3.65 18.49 -21.65
CA GLY A 44 -3.34 19.85 -22.10
C GLY A 44 -4.01 20.20 -23.42
N GLY A 45 -3.28 20.92 -24.28
CA GLY A 45 -3.75 21.25 -25.63
C GLY A 45 -3.93 20.02 -26.54
N GLU A 46 -4.47 20.25 -27.73
CA GLU A 46 -4.85 19.19 -28.69
C GLU A 46 -3.67 18.53 -29.43
N LYS A 47 -2.44 18.99 -29.20
CA LYS A 47 -1.24 18.49 -29.88
C LYS A 47 0.00 18.63 -29.00
N ASP A 48 0.99 17.81 -29.28
CA ASP A 48 2.31 17.93 -28.67
C ASP A 48 2.99 19.24 -29.10
N LEU A 49 3.74 19.83 -28.17
CA LEU A 49 4.45 21.07 -28.36
C LEU A 49 5.96 20.84 -28.26
N HIS A 50 6.73 21.54 -29.09
CA HIS A 50 8.18 21.57 -28.97
C HIS A 50 8.57 22.31 -27.68
N SER A 51 9.12 21.59 -26.70
CA SER A 51 9.44 22.13 -25.37
C SER A 51 10.45 23.27 -25.41
N GLY A 52 11.40 23.27 -26.34
CA GLY A 52 12.35 24.39 -26.50
C GLY A 52 11.71 25.70 -26.99
N SER A 53 10.52 25.63 -27.60
CA SER A 53 9.84 26.82 -28.15
C SER A 53 8.72 27.33 -27.24
N HIS A 54 8.09 26.44 -26.47
CA HIS A 54 6.91 26.75 -25.67
C HIS A 54 7.10 26.48 -24.18
N GLY A 55 8.20 25.83 -23.78
CA GLY A 55 8.52 25.53 -22.39
C GLY A 55 8.60 26.82 -21.58
N GLY A 56 7.89 26.85 -20.45
CA GLY A 56 7.74 28.04 -19.61
C GLY A 56 6.72 29.07 -20.10
N ALA A 57 6.09 28.88 -21.27
CA ALA A 57 5.03 29.76 -21.77
C ALA A 57 3.62 29.15 -21.62
N VAL A 58 3.51 27.85 -21.32
CA VAL A 58 2.24 27.11 -21.20
C VAL A 58 2.24 26.25 -19.93
N HIS A 59 1.05 25.87 -19.47
CA HIS A 59 0.90 24.83 -18.46
C HIS A 59 1.16 23.45 -19.08
N GLU A 60 2.08 22.70 -18.50
CA GLU A 60 2.47 21.38 -18.97
C GLU A 60 1.70 20.31 -18.17
N PRO A 61 0.94 19.42 -18.82
CA PRO A 61 0.12 18.42 -18.13
C PRO A 61 0.91 17.52 -17.17
N LEU A 62 2.18 17.24 -17.50
CA LEU A 62 3.03 16.44 -16.63
C LEU A 62 3.41 17.21 -15.35
N THR A 63 3.62 18.52 -15.41
CA THR A 63 3.85 19.34 -14.22
C THR A 63 2.65 19.32 -13.30
N ASP A 64 1.44 19.52 -13.85
CA ASP A 64 0.19 19.48 -13.09
C ASP A 64 -0.06 18.09 -12.48
N LEU A 65 0.25 17.01 -13.23
CA LEU A 65 0.15 15.64 -12.72
C LEU A 65 1.10 15.38 -11.56
N ILE A 66 2.37 15.79 -11.67
CA ILE A 66 3.35 15.65 -10.57
C ILE A 66 2.92 16.47 -9.36
N GLU A 67 2.44 17.71 -9.56
CA GLU A 67 1.92 18.54 -8.47
C GLU A 67 0.76 17.83 -7.77
N LEU A 68 -0.25 17.35 -8.51
CA LEU A 68 -1.38 16.62 -7.95
C LEU A 68 -0.91 15.38 -7.17
N MET A 69 -0.06 14.53 -7.77
CA MET A 69 0.45 13.32 -7.10
C MET A 69 1.20 13.64 -5.80
N SER A 70 1.93 14.77 -5.75
CA SER A 70 2.68 15.21 -4.56
C SER A 70 1.78 15.56 -3.37
N THR A 71 0.50 15.84 -3.62
CA THR A 71 -0.48 16.16 -2.57
C THR A 71 -1.14 14.92 -1.96
N LEU A 72 -0.87 13.71 -2.47
CA LEU A 72 -1.58 12.50 -2.04
C LEU A 72 -0.89 11.77 -0.89
N VAL A 73 0.44 11.76 -0.86
CA VAL A 73 1.25 11.06 0.13
C VAL A 73 2.56 11.80 0.35
N ASP A 74 3.01 11.92 1.60
CA ASP A 74 4.30 12.53 1.92
C ASP A 74 5.47 11.53 1.88
N SER A 75 6.70 12.03 2.03
CA SER A 75 7.91 11.21 2.02
C SER A 75 8.06 10.27 3.22
N SER A 76 7.21 10.41 4.26
CA SER A 76 7.12 9.47 5.38
C SER A 76 6.13 8.33 5.12
N GLY A 77 5.43 8.37 3.98
CA GLY A 77 4.39 7.40 3.62
C GLY A 77 3.02 7.72 4.21
N LYS A 78 2.82 8.90 4.81
CA LYS A 78 1.53 9.31 5.34
C LYS A 78 0.64 9.81 4.20
N ILE A 79 -0.58 9.28 4.13
CA ILE A 79 -1.59 9.70 3.16
C ILE A 79 -2.12 11.07 3.59
N LEU A 80 -2.20 12.00 2.64
CA LEU A 80 -2.60 13.39 2.89
C LEU A 80 -4.06 13.68 2.51
N ILE A 81 -4.77 12.68 1.98
CA ILE A 81 -6.19 12.79 1.61
C ILE A 81 -7.04 13.07 2.87
N PRO A 82 -7.84 14.16 2.88
CA PRO A 82 -8.70 14.48 4.02
C PRO A 82 -9.66 13.34 4.37
N GLY A 83 -9.81 13.05 5.66
CA GLY A 83 -10.70 12.00 6.17
C GLY A 83 -10.19 10.57 5.99
N MET A 84 -9.00 10.36 5.40
CA MET A 84 -8.47 9.01 5.13
C MET A 84 -8.38 8.11 6.38
N TYR A 85 -8.13 8.71 7.55
CA TYR A 85 -7.92 7.97 8.80
C TYR A 85 -9.16 7.95 9.70
N ASP A 86 -10.25 8.62 9.33
CA ASP A 86 -11.43 8.78 10.20
C ASP A 86 -12.14 7.45 10.48
N GLU A 87 -12.14 6.54 9.50
CA GLU A 87 -12.72 5.19 9.63
C GLU A 87 -11.68 4.11 9.94
N VAL A 88 -10.41 4.48 10.13
CA VAL A 88 -9.39 3.52 10.55
C VAL A 88 -9.64 3.19 12.02
N ALA A 89 -10.04 1.94 12.28
CA ALA A 89 -10.28 1.46 13.64
C ALA A 89 -9.07 1.78 14.56
N GLU A 90 -9.35 2.20 15.79
CA GLU A 90 -8.30 2.52 16.76
C GLU A 90 -7.45 1.29 17.10
N LEU A 91 -6.16 1.51 17.33
CA LEU A 91 -5.25 0.46 17.74
C LEU A 91 -5.47 0.11 19.21
N THR A 92 -5.85 -1.14 19.48
CA THR A 92 -5.95 -1.64 20.86
C THR A 92 -4.60 -2.15 21.36
N THR A 93 -4.39 -2.16 22.68
CA THR A 93 -3.20 -2.74 23.29
C THR A 93 -3.03 -4.22 22.95
N GLU A 94 -4.14 -4.98 22.92
CA GLU A 94 -4.12 -6.39 22.59
C GLU A 94 -3.72 -6.62 21.13
N GLU A 95 -4.21 -5.78 20.21
CA GLU A 95 -3.79 -5.82 18.82
C GLU A 95 -2.30 -5.48 18.66
N ARG A 96 -1.82 -4.41 19.31
CA ARG A 96 -0.40 -4.03 19.27
C ARG A 96 0.51 -5.17 19.72
N ARG A 97 0.14 -5.86 20.80
CA ARG A 97 0.90 -6.99 21.36
C ARG A 97 1.12 -8.12 20.34
N LYS A 98 0.18 -8.34 19.42
CA LYS A 98 0.31 -9.37 18.37
C LYS A 98 1.49 -9.09 17.44
N TYR A 99 1.77 -7.82 17.15
CA TYR A 99 2.91 -7.43 16.32
C TYR A 99 4.24 -7.52 17.07
N GLU A 100 4.24 -7.19 18.37
CA GLU A 100 5.45 -7.21 19.20
C GLU A 100 6.05 -8.62 19.37
N VAL A 101 5.20 -9.66 19.33
CA VAL A 101 5.63 -11.06 19.50
C VAL A 101 5.94 -11.78 18.18
N CYS A 102 5.77 -11.11 17.03
CA CYS A 102 6.08 -11.69 15.73
C CYS A 102 7.59 -11.92 15.57
N ASP A 103 7.97 -13.12 15.11
CA ASP A 103 9.34 -13.43 14.72
C ASP A 103 9.65 -12.76 13.37
N PHE A 104 10.25 -11.56 13.43
CA PHE A 104 10.55 -10.73 12.26
C PHE A 104 11.97 -10.17 12.35
N ASP A 105 12.80 -10.58 11.41
CA ASP A 105 14.17 -10.11 11.26
C ASP A 105 14.21 -8.89 10.33
N ILE A 106 14.47 -7.72 10.90
CA ILE A 106 14.48 -6.45 10.17
C ILE A 106 15.63 -6.40 9.15
N GLU A 107 16.81 -6.93 9.50
CA GLU A 107 17.97 -6.89 8.62
C GLU A 107 17.77 -7.81 7.42
N ALA A 108 17.30 -9.03 7.66
CA ALA A 108 16.96 -9.96 6.57
C ALA A 108 15.83 -9.39 5.70
N TYR A 109 14.80 -8.77 6.30
CA TYR A 109 13.75 -8.12 5.53
C TYR A 109 14.28 -6.96 4.68
N ALA A 110 15.10 -6.08 5.26
CA ALA A 110 15.68 -4.93 4.56
C ALA A 110 16.54 -5.37 3.37
N ASN A 111 17.45 -6.32 3.57
CA ASN A 111 18.41 -6.73 2.55
C ASN A 111 17.81 -7.69 1.52
N ASP A 112 17.22 -8.79 1.98
CA ASP A 112 16.75 -9.87 1.10
C ASP A 112 15.29 -9.69 0.70
N GLY A 113 14.45 -9.19 1.62
CA GLY A 113 13.01 -9.05 1.40
C GLY A 113 12.63 -7.87 0.50
N VAL A 114 13.25 -6.71 0.70
CA VAL A 114 12.97 -5.47 -0.05
C VAL A 114 14.17 -4.93 -0.83
N GLY A 115 15.24 -5.72 -0.98
CA GLY A 115 16.35 -5.41 -1.87
C GLY A 115 17.18 -4.18 -1.46
N GLY A 116 17.32 -3.92 -0.16
CA GLY A 116 18.09 -2.81 0.39
C GLY A 116 17.37 -1.45 0.36
N MET A 117 16.06 -1.43 0.09
CA MET A 117 15.28 -0.20 0.18
C MET A 117 15.25 0.35 1.61
N PRO A 118 15.43 1.67 1.81
CA PRO A 118 15.29 2.29 3.12
C PRO A 118 13.92 2.02 3.72
N LEU A 119 13.91 1.62 4.99
CA LEU A 119 12.67 1.37 5.72
C LEU A 119 12.12 2.68 6.30
N LEU A 120 10.80 2.85 6.26
CA LEU A 120 10.12 3.99 6.89
C LEU A 120 10.21 3.95 8.43
N PHE A 121 10.38 2.75 8.99
CA PHE A 121 10.45 2.51 10.43
C PHE A 121 11.68 1.67 10.76
N ASN A 122 12.20 1.84 11.97
CA ASN A 122 13.40 1.18 12.47
C ASN A 122 13.11 0.06 13.49
N ASN A 123 11.84 -0.28 13.71
CA ASN A 123 11.44 -1.34 14.64
C ASN A 123 10.38 -2.25 14.01
N SER A 124 10.38 -3.52 14.42
CA SER A 124 9.56 -4.57 13.82
C SER A 124 8.06 -4.28 13.95
N THR A 125 7.62 -3.86 15.14
CA THR A 125 6.20 -3.56 15.41
C THR A 125 5.63 -2.54 14.43
N GLU A 126 6.29 -1.40 14.26
CA GLU A 126 5.81 -0.35 13.36
C GLU A 126 5.94 -0.73 11.87
N ILE A 127 6.98 -1.48 11.48
CA ILE A 127 7.08 -2.05 10.11
C ILE A 127 5.89 -2.97 9.82
N LEU A 128 5.59 -3.89 10.74
CA LEU A 128 4.52 -4.87 10.57
C LEU A 128 3.14 -4.20 10.57
N MET A 129 2.94 -3.19 11.42
CA MET A 129 1.72 -2.39 11.44
C MET A 129 1.57 -1.55 10.16
N GLY A 130 2.61 -0.89 9.68
CA GLY A 130 2.59 -0.19 8.39
C GLY A 130 2.23 -1.13 7.22
N ARG A 131 2.76 -2.36 7.23
CA ARG A 131 2.52 -3.36 6.19
C ARG A 131 1.14 -4.02 6.27
N SER A 132 0.55 -4.16 7.46
CA SER A 132 -0.58 -5.08 7.67
C SER A 132 -1.82 -4.41 8.28
N ARG A 133 -1.66 -3.25 8.91
CA ARG A 133 -2.71 -2.59 9.70
C ARG A 133 -3.18 -1.28 9.08
N TYR A 134 -2.24 -0.41 8.74
CA TYR A 134 -2.56 0.94 8.28
C TYR A 134 -2.74 0.99 6.77
N PRO A 135 -3.56 1.93 6.27
CA PRO A 135 -3.63 2.20 4.85
C PRO A 135 -2.29 2.71 4.33
N SER A 136 -2.00 2.42 3.07
CA SER A 136 -0.82 2.90 2.35
C SER A 136 -1.24 3.33 0.96
N LEU A 137 -0.60 4.37 0.42
CA LEU A 137 -0.76 4.81 -0.96
C LEU A 137 0.54 4.57 -1.71
N SER A 138 0.43 4.00 -2.92
CA SER A 138 1.58 3.72 -3.79
C SER A 138 1.33 4.30 -5.16
N LEU A 139 2.34 4.97 -5.71
CA LEU A 139 2.35 5.46 -7.10
C LEU A 139 3.05 4.42 -7.97
N HIS A 140 2.29 3.77 -8.83
CA HIS A 140 2.79 2.62 -9.63
C HIS A 140 3.41 3.03 -10.98
N GLY A 141 3.12 4.24 -11.47
CA GLY A 141 3.63 4.77 -12.73
C GLY A 141 3.08 6.18 -12.99
N ILE A 142 3.77 6.90 -13.89
CA ILE A 142 3.44 8.25 -14.38
C ILE A 142 3.64 8.24 -15.89
#